data_AF-A0AB37TL30-F1
#
_entry.id   AF-A0AB37TL30-F1
#
_cell.length_a   1.000
_cell.length_b   1.000
_cell.length_c   1.000
_cell.angle_alpha   90.00
_cell.angle_beta   90.00
_cell.angle_gamma   90.00
#
_symmetry.space_group_name_H-M   'P 1'
#
loop_
_entity.id
_entity.type
_entity.pdbx_description
1 polymer ?
#
loop_
_entity_poly.entity_id
_entity_poly.type
_entity_poly.pdbx_seq_one_letter_code
_entity_poly.pdbx_strand_id
1 'polypeptide(L)'
;MNINHQLKFSFLDFLSNQTFFNSEFKKIRAEFIKYSPEYEPKGFYSKIYIIFRELVSQNLILMDTSNCTYKYSSNYSKKDICDLITQLKSLEVENCLSMEYIRVNENISDLFQELSIYKKYLIKFPKCSELINRFIDQKESEIHLLSYELKALRNLLEAQ
;
A
#
# COMPACT_ATOMS: atom_id res chain seq x y z
N MET A 1 3.79 6.15 2.94
CA MET A 1 3.03 6.05 1.66
C MET A 1 4.02 6.04 0.50
N ASN A 2 3.96 5.05 -0.38
CA ASN A 2 4.86 4.95 -1.54
C ASN A 2 4.61 6.13 -2.50
N ILE A 3 5.66 6.78 -3.00
CA ILE A 3 5.57 7.88 -3.98
C ILE A 3 4.72 7.48 -5.21
N ASN A 4 4.75 6.20 -5.59
CA ASN A 4 3.95 5.69 -6.70
C ASN A 4 2.42 5.68 -6.40
N HIS A 5 2.02 5.43 -5.15
CA HIS A 5 0.62 5.48 -4.74
C HIS A 5 0.09 6.92 -4.74
N GLN A 6 0.88 7.86 -4.21
CA GLN A 6 0.55 9.28 -4.22
C GLN A 6 0.39 9.83 -5.65
N LEU A 7 1.30 9.44 -6.56
CA LEU A 7 1.20 9.77 -7.97
C LEU A 7 -0.10 9.25 -8.58
N LYS A 8 -0.45 7.98 -8.32
CA LYS A 8 -1.67 7.36 -8.87
C LYS A 8 -2.93 8.07 -8.38
N PHE A 9 -3.02 8.40 -7.08
CA PHE A 9 -4.15 9.17 -6.57
C PHE A 9 -4.23 10.58 -7.13
N SER A 10 -3.12 11.31 -7.19
CA SER A 10 -3.07 12.66 -7.76
C SER A 10 -3.51 12.63 -9.24
N PHE A 11 -3.07 11.63 -10.00
CA PHE A 11 -3.49 11.46 -11.39
C PHE A 11 -4.99 11.15 -11.52
N LEU A 12 -5.53 10.26 -10.68
CA LEU A 12 -6.97 9.98 -10.67
C LEU A 12 -7.79 11.20 -10.24
N ASP A 13 -7.33 11.96 -9.25
CA ASP A 13 -8.01 13.17 -8.79
C ASP A 13 -8.07 14.24 -9.90
N PHE A 14 -6.96 14.40 -10.64
CA PHE A 14 -6.93 15.20 -11.88
C PHE A 14 -8.00 14.74 -12.88
N LEU A 15 -8.06 13.43 -13.18
CA LEU A 15 -9.04 12.87 -14.11
C LEU A 15 -10.48 13.00 -13.62
N SER A 16 -10.72 13.06 -12.31
CA SER A 16 -12.07 13.24 -11.75
C SER A 16 -12.68 14.61 -12.10
N ASN A 17 -11.83 15.58 -12.45
CA ASN A 17 -12.22 16.96 -12.75
C ASN A 17 -11.92 17.36 -14.19
N GLN A 18 -11.32 16.48 -14.99
CA GLN A 18 -10.91 16.75 -16.36
C GLN A 18 -11.32 15.65 -17.30
N THR A 19 -11.78 16.04 -18.48
CA THR A 19 -12.02 15.13 -19.60
C THR A 19 -11.25 15.62 -20.82
N PHE A 20 -10.88 14.69 -21.68
CA PHE A 20 -10.15 14.99 -22.90
C PHE A 20 -10.74 14.18 -24.05
N PHE A 21 -10.62 14.74 -25.25
CA PHE A 21 -11.10 14.10 -26.48
C PHE A 21 -10.00 14.20 -27.53
N ASN A 22 -9.75 13.09 -28.23
CA ASN A 22 -8.79 13.01 -29.35
C ASN A 22 -7.42 13.67 -29.03
N SER A 23 -6.91 13.42 -27.84
CA SER A 23 -5.73 14.10 -27.29
C SER A 23 -4.54 13.17 -27.21
N GLU A 24 -3.34 13.69 -27.46
CA GLU A 24 -2.10 12.93 -27.28
C GLU A 24 -1.74 12.86 -25.80
N PHE A 25 -1.13 11.74 -25.39
CA PHE A 25 -0.62 11.57 -24.02
C PHE A 25 0.27 12.73 -23.57
N LYS A 26 1.12 13.28 -24.45
CA LYS A 26 1.99 14.42 -24.14
C LYS A 26 1.21 15.67 -23.71
N LYS A 27 0.04 15.91 -24.32
CA LYS A 27 -0.84 17.03 -23.96
C LYS A 27 -1.52 16.79 -22.62
N ILE A 28 -2.08 15.59 -22.43
CA ILE A 28 -2.73 15.18 -21.18
C ILE A 28 -1.73 15.27 -20.00
N ARG A 29 -0.50 14.78 -20.20
CA ARG A 29 0.57 14.90 -19.20
C ARG A 29 0.89 16.36 -18.89
N ALA A 30 0.96 17.22 -19.90
CA ALA A 30 1.25 18.64 -19.66
C ALA A 30 0.15 19.32 -18.83
N GLU A 31 -1.11 18.96 -19.03
CA GLU A 31 -2.23 19.43 -18.20
C GLU A 31 -2.16 18.87 -16.78
N PHE A 32 -1.84 17.58 -16.64
CA PHE A 32 -1.61 16.98 -15.32
C PHE A 32 -0.47 17.67 -14.56
N ILE A 33 0.64 18.03 -15.22
CA ILE A 33 1.76 18.74 -14.56
C ILE A 33 1.37 20.16 -14.12
N LYS A 34 0.49 20.83 -14.85
CA LYS A 34 -0.05 22.12 -14.39
C LYS A 34 -0.87 21.96 -13.11
N TYR A 35 -1.53 20.82 -12.95
CA TYR A 35 -2.30 20.48 -11.76
C TYR A 35 -1.41 20.02 -10.59
N SER A 36 -0.38 19.22 -10.86
CA SER A 36 0.57 18.69 -9.88
C SER A 36 2.02 18.82 -10.37
N PRO A 37 2.64 20.01 -10.17
CA PRO A 37 3.99 20.33 -10.66
C PRO A 37 5.09 19.43 -10.12
N GLU A 38 4.90 18.83 -8.95
CA GLU A 38 5.86 17.91 -8.30
C GLU A 38 6.22 16.68 -9.15
N TYR A 39 5.36 16.32 -10.12
CA TYR A 39 5.58 15.20 -11.04
C TYR A 39 6.12 15.62 -12.43
N GLU A 40 6.56 16.88 -12.58
CA GLU A 40 7.25 17.37 -13.77
C GLU A 40 8.53 16.59 -14.13
N PRO A 41 9.41 16.21 -13.17
CA PRO A 41 10.69 15.59 -13.47
C PRO A 41 10.59 14.38 -14.39
N LYS A 42 11.59 14.20 -15.28
CA LYS A 42 11.58 13.13 -16.31
C LYS A 42 11.38 11.72 -15.74
N GLY A 43 11.84 11.47 -14.52
CA GLY A 43 11.68 10.17 -13.84
C GLY A 43 10.22 9.76 -13.61
N PHE A 44 9.27 10.71 -13.64
CA PHE A 44 7.84 10.43 -13.51
C PHE A 44 7.13 10.18 -14.84
N TYR A 45 7.75 10.51 -15.98
CA TYR A 45 7.11 10.34 -17.30
C TYR A 45 6.66 8.90 -17.53
N SER A 46 7.56 7.94 -17.33
CA SER A 46 7.27 6.51 -17.51
C SER A 46 6.22 6.02 -16.52
N LYS A 47 6.30 6.48 -15.26
CA LYS A 47 5.34 6.12 -14.20
C LYS A 47 3.92 6.61 -14.51
N ILE A 48 3.78 7.88 -14.92
CA ILE A 48 2.50 8.45 -15.35
C ILE A 48 1.97 7.68 -16.55
N TYR A 49 2.83 7.36 -17.52
CA TYR A 49 2.43 6.60 -18.70
C TYR A 49 1.96 5.18 -18.36
N ILE A 50 2.61 4.49 -17.41
CA ILE A 50 2.17 3.18 -16.93
C ILE A 50 0.76 3.27 -16.32
N ILE A 51 0.54 4.22 -15.41
CA ILE A 51 -0.78 4.46 -14.81
C ILE A 51 -1.82 4.76 -15.90
N PHE A 52 -1.48 5.61 -16.86
CA PHE A 52 -2.36 5.93 -17.98
C PHE A 52 -2.71 4.70 -18.82
N ARG A 53 -1.73 3.82 -19.09
CA ARG A 53 -1.95 2.58 -19.84
C ARG A 53 -2.78 1.55 -19.07
N GLU A 54 -2.68 1.51 -17.74
CA GLU A 54 -3.58 0.73 -16.89
C GLU A 54 -5.04 1.21 -17.11
N LEU A 55 -5.29 2.52 -17.10
CA LEU A 55 -6.63 3.07 -17.32
C LEU A 55 -7.16 2.79 -18.74
N VAL A 56 -6.27 2.77 -19.75
CA VAL A 56 -6.61 2.32 -21.10
C VAL A 56 -7.01 0.84 -21.09
N SER A 57 -6.28 -0.02 -20.38
CA SER A 57 -6.60 -1.45 -20.29
C SER A 57 -7.92 -1.74 -19.55
N GLN A 58 -8.35 -0.83 -18.68
CA GLN A 58 -9.63 -0.87 -17.97
C GLN A 58 -10.78 -0.24 -18.78
N ASN A 59 -10.55 0.16 -20.03
CA ASN A 59 -11.51 0.87 -20.89
C ASN A 59 -12.01 2.21 -20.32
N LEU A 60 -11.35 2.77 -19.30
CA LEU A 60 -11.66 4.12 -18.80
C LEU A 60 -11.15 5.18 -19.78
N ILE A 61 -10.10 4.87 -20.53
CA ILE A 61 -9.55 5.75 -21.57
C ILE A 61 -9.54 4.98 -22.89
N LEU A 62 -10.21 5.52 -23.91
CA LEU A 62 -10.20 4.94 -25.25
C LEU A 62 -8.93 5.35 -25.97
N MET A 63 -8.33 4.41 -26.68
CA MET A 63 -7.16 4.64 -27.52
C MET A 63 -7.56 4.45 -28.99
N ASP A 64 -7.39 5.50 -29.77
CA ASP A 64 -7.53 5.46 -31.22
C ASP A 64 -6.17 5.17 -31.86
N THR A 65 -6.11 4.06 -32.58
CA THR A 65 -4.92 3.55 -33.29
C THR A 65 -5.00 3.74 -34.80
N SER A 66 -6.01 4.45 -35.31
CA SER A 66 -6.19 4.69 -36.74
C SER A 66 -5.11 5.57 -37.38
N ASN A 67 -4.45 6.41 -36.57
CA ASN A 67 -3.41 7.35 -37.01
C ASN A 67 -2.01 6.91 -36.56
N CYS A 68 -0.96 7.42 -37.24
CA CYS A 68 0.44 7.19 -36.85
C CYS A 68 0.78 7.70 -35.44
N THR A 69 -0.01 8.61 -34.89
CA THR A 69 0.07 9.07 -33.50
C THR A 69 -1.15 8.60 -32.73
N TYR A 70 -0.95 7.88 -31.62
CA TYR A 70 -2.06 7.47 -30.76
C TYR A 70 -2.78 8.67 -30.17
N LYS A 71 -4.11 8.64 -30.25
CA LYS A 71 -5.00 9.64 -29.65
C LYS A 71 -5.86 8.98 -28.60
N TYR A 72 -6.23 9.74 -27.59
CA TYR A 72 -6.94 9.24 -26.44
C TYR A 72 -8.17 10.09 -26.14
N SER A 73 -9.23 9.43 -25.66
CA SER A 73 -10.47 10.07 -25.25
C SER A 73 -10.94 9.49 -23.92
N SER A 74 -11.49 10.33 -23.05
CA SER A 74 -12.11 9.89 -21.79
C SER A 74 -13.33 9.03 -22.08
N ASN A 75 -13.45 7.90 -21.39
CA ASN A 75 -14.62 7.00 -21.37
C ASN A 75 -14.98 6.63 -19.93
N TYR A 76 -14.71 7.56 -19.01
CA TYR A 76 -15.08 7.48 -17.61
C TYR A 76 -16.00 8.66 -17.29
N SER A 77 -16.90 8.44 -16.34
CA SER A 77 -17.58 9.50 -15.62
C SER A 77 -16.78 9.90 -14.38
N LYS A 78 -17.11 11.06 -13.79
CA LYS A 78 -16.56 11.45 -12.48
C LYS A 78 -16.82 10.39 -11.42
N LYS A 79 -17.99 9.74 -11.46
CA LYS A 79 -18.35 8.69 -10.52
C LYS A 79 -17.42 7.48 -10.64
N ASP A 80 -17.12 7.03 -11.86
CA ASP A 80 -16.24 5.87 -12.09
C ASP A 80 -14.85 6.10 -11.49
N ILE A 81 -14.31 7.32 -11.64
CA ILE A 81 -13.03 7.70 -11.06
C ILE A 81 -13.09 7.78 -9.52
N CYS A 82 -14.16 8.34 -8.96
CA CYS A 82 -14.36 8.39 -7.51
C CYS A 82 -14.48 6.99 -6.90
N ASP A 83 -15.21 6.09 -7.56
CA ASP A 83 -15.38 4.70 -7.14
C ASP A 83 -14.02 3.98 -7.17
N LEU A 84 -13.20 4.20 -8.22
CA LEU A 84 -11.84 3.65 -8.31
C LEU A 84 -10.92 4.17 -7.20
N ILE A 85 -10.97 5.47 -6.88
CA ILE A 85 -10.20 6.05 -5.77
C ILE A 85 -10.61 5.40 -4.44
N THR A 86 -11.91 5.17 -4.24
CA THR A 86 -12.44 4.55 -3.02
C THR A 86 -11.97 3.10 -2.88
N GLN A 87 -12.04 2.33 -3.97
CA GLN A 87 -11.54 0.95 -4.02
C GLN A 87 -10.04 0.88 -3.72
N LEU A 88 -9.24 1.76 -4.31
CA LEU A 88 -7.79 1.81 -4.07
C LEU A 88 -7.47 2.13 -2.61
N LYS A 89 -8.17 3.08 -1.99
CA LYS A 89 -8.00 3.38 -0.56
C LYS A 89 -8.35 2.19 0.32
N SER A 90 -9.44 1.47 0.00
CA SER A 90 -9.83 0.26 0.75
C SER A 90 -8.74 -0.80 0.67
N LEU A 91 -8.25 -1.08 -0.53
CA LEU A 91 -7.18 -2.05 -0.77
C LEU A 91 -5.87 -1.65 -0.09
N GLU A 92 -5.56 -0.35 0.00
CA GLU A 92 -4.40 0.13 0.75
C GLU A 92 -4.53 -0.13 2.25
N VAL A 93 -5.72 0.12 2.83
CA VAL A 93 -5.97 -0.19 4.23
C VAL A 93 -5.82 -1.69 4.49
N GLU A 94 -6.40 -2.53 3.64
CA GLU A 94 -6.29 -3.99 3.73
C GLU A 94 -4.82 -4.46 3.67
N ASN A 95 -4.05 -3.93 2.71
CA ASN A 95 -2.62 -4.24 2.59
C ASN A 95 -1.82 -3.78 3.81
N CYS A 96 -2.10 -2.59 4.34
CA CYS A 96 -1.44 -2.09 5.55
C CYS A 96 -1.73 -2.99 6.76
N LEU A 97 -3.00 -3.34 6.97
CA LEU A 97 -3.42 -4.24 8.04
C LEU A 97 -2.77 -5.62 7.90
N SER A 98 -2.69 -6.14 6.67
CA SER A 98 -2.08 -7.44 6.39
C SER A 98 -0.57 -7.44 6.66
N MET A 99 0.14 -6.39 6.25
CA MET A 99 1.57 -6.23 6.55
C MET A 99 1.82 -6.13 8.06
N GLU A 100 0.97 -5.40 8.78
CA GLU A 100 1.08 -5.25 10.23
C GLU A 100 0.81 -6.58 10.94
N TYR A 101 -0.19 -7.33 10.47
CA TYR A 101 -0.50 -8.67 10.98
C TYR A 101 0.70 -9.62 10.82
N ILE A 102 1.32 -9.64 9.64
CA ILE A 102 2.52 -10.46 9.38
C ILE A 102 3.65 -10.05 10.32
N ARG A 103 3.93 -8.75 10.44
CA ARG A 103 5.00 -8.24 11.31
C ARG A 103 4.79 -8.64 12.78
N VAL A 104 3.58 -8.47 13.31
CA VAL A 104 3.26 -8.84 14.70
C VAL A 104 3.43 -10.35 14.90
N ASN A 105 3.01 -11.16 13.93
CA ASN A 105 3.15 -12.61 13.98
C ASN A 105 4.63 -13.05 13.95
N GLU A 106 5.46 -12.42 13.13
CA GLU A 106 6.91 -12.64 13.10
C GLU A 106 7.56 -12.28 14.44
N ASN A 107 7.21 -11.12 15.02
CA ASN A 107 7.70 -10.71 16.34
C ASN A 107 7.35 -11.73 17.45
N ILE A 108 6.12 -12.25 17.44
CA ILE A 108 5.69 -13.29 18.39
C ILE A 108 6.55 -14.55 18.21
N SER A 109 6.81 -14.97 16.97
CA SER A 109 7.66 -16.12 16.66
C SER A 109 9.08 -15.95 17.21
N ASP A 110 9.68 -14.77 17.02
CA ASP A 110 11.02 -14.45 17.52
C ASP A 110 11.07 -14.47 19.05
N LEU A 111 10.07 -13.89 19.72
CA LEU A 111 9.97 -13.93 21.19
C LEU A 111 9.83 -15.35 21.73
N PHE A 112 9.09 -16.24 21.05
CA PHE A 112 9.03 -17.66 21.42
C PHE A 112 10.40 -18.33 21.31
N GLN A 113 11.19 -18.00 20.29
CA GLN A 113 12.56 -18.52 20.16
C GLN A 113 13.46 -18.01 21.28
N GLU A 114 13.41 -16.72 21.60
CA GLU A 114 14.15 -16.13 22.73
C GLU A 114 13.79 -16.80 24.06
N LEU A 115 12.49 -16.99 24.33
CA LEU A 115 12.02 -17.69 25.53
C LEU A 115 12.57 -19.11 25.62
N SER A 116 12.61 -19.84 24.50
CA SER A 116 13.18 -21.18 24.47
C SER A 116 14.67 -21.19 24.86
N ILE A 117 15.41 -20.14 24.50
CA ILE A 117 16.82 -19.97 24.85
C ILE A 117 16.96 -19.63 26.32
N TYR A 118 16.17 -18.70 26.86
CA TYR A 118 16.18 -18.37 28.29
C TYR A 118 15.86 -19.58 29.16
N LYS A 119 14.86 -20.40 28.76
CA LYS A 119 14.52 -21.65 29.46
C LYS A 119 15.69 -22.65 29.45
N LYS A 120 16.44 -22.75 28.34
CA LYS A 120 17.68 -23.56 28.29
C LYS A 120 18.79 -22.98 29.19
N TYR A 121 18.92 -21.66 29.28
CA TYR A 121 19.92 -21.01 30.12
C TYR A 121 19.61 -21.10 31.60
N LEU A 122 18.34 -21.19 31.99
CA LEU A 122 17.93 -21.45 33.37
C LEU A 122 18.58 -22.73 33.92
N ILE A 123 18.63 -23.79 33.10
CA ILE A 123 19.23 -25.08 33.44
C ILE A 123 20.76 -24.97 33.54
N LYS A 124 21.38 -24.26 32.59
CA LYS A 124 22.85 -24.13 32.51
C LYS A 124 23.44 -23.19 33.56
N PHE A 125 22.70 -22.17 33.98
CA PHE A 125 23.20 -21.10 34.85
C PHE A 125 22.27 -20.88 36.06
N PRO A 126 22.15 -21.86 36.97
CA PRO A 126 21.22 -21.78 38.10
C PRO A 126 21.51 -20.63 39.06
N LYS A 127 22.75 -20.14 39.11
CA LYS A 127 23.14 -18.96 39.91
C LYS A 127 22.51 -17.65 39.40
N CYS A 128 22.10 -17.61 38.13
CA CYS A 128 21.45 -16.45 37.51
C CYS A 128 19.93 -16.64 37.40
N SER A 129 19.35 -17.64 38.08
CA SER A 129 17.94 -18.05 37.91
C SER A 129 16.96 -16.91 38.11
N GLU A 130 17.14 -16.09 39.14
CA GLU A 130 16.26 -14.95 39.43
C GLU A 130 16.28 -13.88 38.32
N LEU A 131 17.43 -13.66 37.68
CA LEU A 131 17.56 -12.75 36.56
C LEU A 131 16.91 -13.34 35.30
N ILE A 132 17.17 -14.63 35.03
CA ILE A 132 16.62 -15.32 33.86
C ILE A 132 15.09 -15.43 33.94
N ASN A 133 14.55 -15.75 35.12
CA ASN A 133 13.10 -15.80 35.34
C ASN A 133 12.44 -14.44 35.11
N ARG A 134 13.06 -13.33 35.57
CA ARG A 134 12.55 -12.00 35.26
C ARG A 134 12.46 -11.71 33.76
N PHE A 135 13.46 -12.13 32.97
CA PHE A 135 13.39 -11.99 31.52
C PHE A 135 12.34 -12.90 30.89
N ILE A 136 12.16 -14.12 31.40
CA ILE A 136 11.08 -15.02 30.96
C ILE A 136 9.71 -14.37 31.19
N ASP A 137 9.44 -13.86 32.39
CA ASP A 137 8.17 -13.23 32.75
C ASP A 137 7.87 -12.01 31.88
N GLN A 138 8.90 -11.19 31.61
CA GLN A 138 8.79 -10.04 30.70
C GLN A 138 8.41 -10.46 29.28
N LYS A 139 9.09 -11.48 28.75
CA LYS A 139 8.86 -11.97 27.38
C LYS A 139 7.51 -12.67 27.23
N GLU A 140 7.06 -13.41 28.24
CA GLU A 140 5.72 -14.00 28.26
C GLU A 140 4.63 -12.92 28.30
N SER A 141 4.85 -11.84 29.05
CA SER A 141 3.95 -10.67 29.07
C SER A 141 3.89 -9.96 27.72
N GLU A 142 5.04 -9.78 27.05
CA GLU A 142 5.15 -9.17 25.72
C GLU A 142 4.39 -10.00 24.66
N ILE A 143 4.58 -11.32 24.66
CA ILE A 143 3.84 -12.23 23.77
C ILE A 143 2.33 -12.11 24.00
N HIS A 144 1.89 -12.07 25.25
CA HIS A 144 0.46 -11.97 25.57
C HIS A 144 -0.15 -10.66 25.03
N LEU A 145 0.58 -9.54 25.14
CA LEU A 145 0.16 -8.25 24.59
C LEU A 145 0.07 -8.29 23.07
N LEU A 146 1.12 -8.78 22.39
CA LEU A 146 1.14 -8.91 20.93
C LEU A 146 0.06 -9.89 20.42
N SER A 147 -0.28 -10.91 21.20
CA SER A 147 -1.37 -11.84 20.88
C SER A 147 -2.73 -11.15 20.83
N TYR A 148 -2.97 -10.19 21.73
CA TYR A 148 -4.19 -9.37 21.67
C TYR A 148 -4.18 -8.41 20.49
N GLU A 149 -3.04 -7.78 20.18
CA GLU A 149 -2.88 -6.94 19.00
C GLU A 149 -3.17 -7.74 17.72
N LEU A 150 -2.61 -8.94 17.58
CA LEU A 150 -2.83 -9.83 16.45
C LEU A 150 -4.32 -10.20 16.32
N LYS A 151 -5.00 -10.46 17.45
CA LYS A 151 -6.45 -10.71 17.46
C LYS A 151 -7.25 -9.48 17.02
N ALA A 152 -6.87 -8.28 17.43
CA ALA A 152 -7.50 -7.05 17.00
C ALA A 152 -7.32 -6.83 15.49
N LEU A 153 -6.10 -7.00 14.98
CA LEU A 153 -5.80 -6.90 13.54
C LEU A 153 -6.60 -7.91 12.71
N ARG A 154 -6.72 -9.15 13.19
CA ARG A 154 -7.55 -10.17 12.56
C ARG A 154 -9.02 -9.76 12.49
N ASN A 155 -9.59 -9.27 13.58
CA ASN A 155 -10.98 -8.81 13.60
C ASN A 155 -11.21 -7.64 12.63
N LEU A 156 -10.23 -6.74 12.49
CA LEU A 156 -10.30 -5.63 11.53
C LEU A 156 -10.26 -6.11 10.08
N LEU A 157 -9.45 -7.13 9.78
CA LEU A 157 -9.41 -7.75 8.46
C LEU A 157 -10.68 -8.53 8.14
N GLU A 158 -11.29 -9.21 9.12
CA GLU A 158 -12.55 -9.97 8.94
C GLU A 158 -13.80 -9.07 8.84
N ALA A 159 -13.72 -7.82 9.31
CA ALA A 159 -14.84 -6.87 9.31
C ALA A 159 -14.92 -5.98 8.06
N GLN A 160 -13.96 -6.09 7.12
CA GLN A 160 -13.98 -5.43 5.81
C GLN A 160 -14.82 -6.22 4.81
#